data_AF-A0A1Q3UW85-F1
#
_entry.id   AF-A0A1Q3UW85-F1
#
_cell.length_a   1.000
_cell.length_b   1.000
_cell.length_c   1.000
_cell.angle_alpha   90.00
_cell.angle_beta   90.00
_cell.angle_gamma   90.00
#
_symmetry.space_group_name_H-M   'P 1'
#
loop_
_entity.id
_entity.type
_entity.pdbx_description
1 polymer ?
#
loop_
_entity_poly.entity_id
_entity_poly.type
_entity_poly.pdbx_seq_one_letter_code
_entity_poly.pdbx_strand_id
1 'polypeptide(L)'
;MARPSRPLTAGEIALARSVFGDAIAYDRVRICHRKWIFFQPRRVVMAPMGSLHFHPHGDLYCDDFAAASRSLKGLFLHEMTHVWQAQTRGRWYLVLMRHPFASYGYSLKPGWPLARYGLEQQAEIVRHYWLLTQGATIAGAPGVEAYRAILPFADGGAAA
;
A
#
# COMPACT_ATOMS: atom_id res chain seq x y z
N MET A 1 23.98 -3.38 10.71
CA MET A 1 24.54 -2.89 9.43
C MET A 1 23.41 -2.36 8.56
N ALA A 2 23.61 -1.21 7.89
CA ALA A 2 22.66 -0.72 6.91
C ALA A 2 22.56 -1.74 5.76
N ARG A 3 21.34 -2.15 5.39
CA ARG A 3 21.14 -3.06 4.25
C ARG A 3 21.00 -2.21 2.99
N PRO A 4 21.59 -2.63 1.85
CA PRO A 4 21.42 -1.92 0.59
C PRO A 4 19.95 -1.95 0.17
N SER A 5 19.51 -0.89 -0.52
CA SER A 5 18.18 -0.88 -1.15
C SER A 5 18.10 -1.98 -2.21
N ARG A 6 16.95 -2.63 -2.31
CA ARG A 6 16.72 -3.74 -3.26
C ARG A 6 15.50 -3.50 -4.16
N PRO A 7 15.45 -4.11 -5.36
CA PRO A 7 14.19 -4.24 -6.12
C PRO A 7 13.17 -5.11 -5.36
N LEU A 8 11.91 -5.05 -5.83
CA LEU A 8 10.91 -6.04 -5.44
C LEU A 8 11.31 -7.44 -5.90
N THR A 9 11.02 -8.46 -5.10
CA THR A 9 11.15 -9.87 -5.51
C THR A 9 10.06 -10.22 -6.54
N ALA A 10 10.24 -11.31 -7.28
CA ALA A 10 9.20 -11.80 -8.19
C ALA A 10 7.88 -12.12 -7.44
N GLY A 11 7.99 -12.66 -6.22
CA GLY A 11 6.84 -12.91 -5.35
C GLY A 11 6.12 -11.64 -4.92
N GLU A 12 6.87 -10.61 -4.53
CA GLU A 12 6.32 -9.29 -4.15
C GLU A 12 5.61 -8.61 -5.33
N ILE A 13 6.18 -8.71 -6.53
CA ILE A 13 5.55 -8.22 -7.76
C ILE A 13 4.25 -8.99 -8.03
N ALA A 14 4.26 -10.32 -7.94
CA ALA A 14 3.06 -11.13 -8.15
C ALA A 14 1.96 -10.80 -7.13
N LEU A 15 2.32 -10.63 -5.85
CA LEU A 15 1.41 -10.23 -4.78
C LEU A 15 0.82 -8.84 -5.04
N ALA A 16 1.64 -7.86 -5.45
CA ALA A 16 1.13 -6.53 -5.74
C ALA A 16 0.28 -6.53 -7.02
N ARG A 17 0.67 -7.28 -8.06
CA ARG A 17 -0.12 -7.42 -9.30
C ARG A 17 -1.49 -8.03 -9.08
N SER A 18 -1.63 -8.95 -8.14
CA SER A 18 -2.96 -9.53 -7.83
C SER A 18 -3.96 -8.50 -7.30
N VAL A 19 -3.49 -7.34 -6.87
CA VAL A 19 -4.33 -6.24 -6.39
C VAL A 19 -4.32 -5.10 -7.40
N PHE A 20 -3.16 -4.59 -7.81
CA PHE A 20 -3.02 -3.36 -8.58
C PHE A 20 -2.93 -3.57 -10.10
N GLY A 21 -2.92 -4.81 -10.59
CA GLY A 21 -2.75 -5.11 -12.01
C GLY A 21 -1.47 -4.48 -12.57
N ASP A 22 -1.60 -3.68 -13.63
CA ASP A 22 -0.48 -2.92 -14.23
C ASP A 22 -0.49 -1.43 -13.83
N ALA A 23 -1.24 -1.04 -12.81
CA ALA A 23 -1.34 0.36 -12.37
C ALA A 23 -0.05 0.91 -11.72
N ILE A 24 0.95 0.05 -11.46
CA ILE A 24 2.22 0.41 -10.84
C ILE A 24 3.37 -0.05 -11.74
N ALA A 25 4.31 0.85 -12.02
CA ALA A 25 5.59 0.51 -12.61
C ALA A 25 6.50 -0.15 -11.55
N TYR A 26 6.37 -1.48 -11.40
CA TYR A 26 7.04 -2.27 -10.35
C TYR A 26 8.57 -2.25 -10.43
N ASP A 27 9.11 -2.13 -11.64
CA ASP A 27 10.55 -2.03 -11.92
C ASP A 27 11.21 -0.82 -11.25
N ARG A 28 10.43 0.25 -11.05
CA ARG A 28 10.85 1.51 -10.41
C ARG A 28 10.76 1.47 -8.88
N VAL A 29 10.09 0.48 -8.31
CA VAL A 29 9.87 0.38 -6.87
C VAL A 29 11.12 -0.21 -6.21
N ARG A 30 11.54 0.41 -5.10
CA ARG A 30 12.65 -0.06 -4.27
C ARG A 30 12.18 -0.25 -2.83
N ILE A 31 12.70 -1.29 -2.19
CA ILE A 31 12.61 -1.50 -0.74
C ILE A 31 13.91 -1.00 -0.12
N CYS A 32 13.79 0.03 0.71
CA CYS A 32 14.89 0.75 1.32
C CYS A 32 14.92 0.46 2.83
N HIS A 33 15.99 -0.16 3.33
CA HIS A 33 16.19 -0.37 4.76
C HIS A 33 16.88 0.84 5.41
N ARG A 34 16.27 2.01 5.24
CA ARG A 34 16.72 3.30 5.79
C ARG A 34 15.54 4.20 6.04
N LYS A 35 15.66 5.03 7.08
CA LYS A 35 14.72 6.12 7.33
C LYS A 35 14.60 7.01 6.08
N TRP A 36 13.40 7.43 5.76
CA TRP A 36 13.14 8.47 4.76
C TRP A 36 13.38 9.87 5.35
N ILE A 37 12.93 10.12 6.58
CA ILE A 37 13.18 11.36 7.34
C ILE A 37 13.77 11.05 8.71
N PHE A 38 14.57 11.96 9.26
CA PHE A 38 15.29 11.77 10.53
C PHE A 38 14.40 11.31 11.69
N PHE A 39 13.19 11.87 11.79
CA PHE A 39 12.19 11.58 12.83
C PHE A 39 11.18 10.47 12.48
N GLN A 40 11.42 9.67 11.43
CA GLN A 40 10.55 8.54 11.10
C GLN A 40 10.46 7.58 12.30
N PRO A 41 9.25 7.29 12.83
CA PRO A 41 9.09 6.33 13.93
C PRO A 41 9.47 4.89 13.52
N ARG A 42 9.91 4.08 14.48
CA ARG A 42 10.38 2.69 14.25
C ARG A 42 9.32 1.75 13.67
N ARG A 43 8.04 2.04 13.92
CA ARG A 43 6.88 1.22 13.51
C ARG A 43 6.12 1.79 12.31
N VAL A 44 6.69 2.77 11.61
CA VAL A 44 6.04 3.41 10.46
C VAL A 44 6.88 3.13 9.23
N VAL A 45 6.25 2.56 8.20
CA VAL A 45 6.82 2.49 6.86
C VAL A 45 6.40 3.78 6.12
N MET A 46 7.29 4.29 5.27
CA MET A 46 7.02 5.50 4.51
C MET A 46 7.27 5.22 3.03
N ALA A 47 6.28 5.44 2.17
CA ALA A 47 6.44 5.36 0.72
C ALA A 47 6.18 6.69 -0.04
N PRO A 48 6.79 7.82 0.37
CA PRO A 48 6.40 9.15 -0.09
C PRO A 48 6.74 9.45 -1.54
N MET A 49 7.69 8.72 -2.13
CA MET A 49 8.23 8.95 -3.47
C MET A 49 8.23 7.69 -4.34
N GLY A 50 7.37 6.71 -4.06
CA GLY A 50 7.28 5.48 -4.85
C GLY A 50 8.31 4.39 -4.49
N SER A 51 8.95 4.50 -3.32
CA SER A 51 9.83 3.46 -2.74
C SER A 51 9.53 3.32 -1.27
N LEU A 52 9.55 2.09 -0.74
CA LEU A 52 9.18 1.79 0.63
C LEU A 52 10.40 1.97 1.54
N HIS A 53 10.30 2.83 2.54
CA HIS A 53 11.35 3.10 3.52
C HIS A 53 11.03 2.48 4.87
N PHE A 54 11.77 1.43 5.21
CA PHE A 54 11.68 0.73 6.48
C PHE A 54 12.70 1.31 7.46
N HIS A 55 12.26 1.52 8.69
CA HIS A 55 13.15 1.96 9.75
C HIS A 55 14.21 0.87 10.05
N PRO A 56 15.53 1.18 10.05
CA PRO A 56 16.59 0.17 10.23
C PRO A 56 16.55 -0.64 11.53
N HIS A 57 15.89 -0.08 12.53
CA HIS A 57 15.69 -0.69 13.85
C HIS A 57 14.23 -1.06 14.14
N GLY A 58 13.40 -1.17 13.11
CA GLY A 58 12.01 -1.62 13.22
C GLY A 58 11.85 -3.09 12.79
N ASP A 59 10.77 -3.72 13.23
CA ASP A 59 10.52 -5.16 13.01
C ASP A 59 9.61 -5.43 11.81
N LEU A 60 9.37 -4.41 10.97
CA LEU A 60 8.44 -4.46 9.84
C LEU A 60 9.13 -4.83 8.51
N TYR A 61 10.46 -4.84 8.48
CA TYR A 61 11.20 -5.19 7.28
C TYR A 61 11.19 -6.72 7.08
N CYS A 62 10.98 -7.15 5.82
CA CYS A 62 11.09 -8.54 5.41
C CYS A 62 11.93 -8.65 4.14
N ASP A 63 12.71 -9.73 4.03
CA ASP A 63 13.50 -10.01 2.82
C ASP A 63 12.62 -10.45 1.64
N ASP A 64 11.44 -11.02 1.91
CA ASP A 64 10.41 -11.29 0.91
C ASP A 64 9.00 -11.18 1.54
N PHE A 65 8.29 -10.08 1.27
CA PHE A 65 6.94 -9.88 1.80
C PHE A 65 5.94 -10.90 1.26
N ALA A 66 6.18 -11.52 0.10
CA ALA A 66 5.29 -12.57 -0.42
C ALA A 66 5.40 -13.90 0.34
N ALA A 67 6.49 -14.13 1.05
CA ALA A 67 6.66 -15.27 1.96
C ALA A 67 6.30 -14.94 3.43
N ALA A 68 5.98 -13.68 3.73
CA ALA A 68 5.75 -13.22 5.09
C ALA A 68 4.36 -13.61 5.65
N SER A 69 4.13 -13.27 6.92
CA SER A 69 2.81 -13.43 7.54
C SER A 69 1.74 -12.60 6.82
N ARG A 70 0.48 -13.01 6.97
CA ARG A 70 -0.67 -12.30 6.37
C ARG A 70 -0.70 -10.82 6.74
N SER A 71 -0.36 -10.48 7.99
CA SER A 71 -0.29 -9.09 8.46
C SER A 71 0.77 -8.28 7.71
N LEU A 72 1.96 -8.86 7.47
CA LEU A 72 3.03 -8.19 6.74
C LEU A 72 2.73 -8.07 5.24
N LYS A 73 2.06 -9.06 4.64
CA LYS A 73 1.53 -8.95 3.27
C LYS A 73 0.52 -7.81 3.14
N GLY A 74 -0.40 -7.71 4.09
CA GLY A 74 -1.38 -6.62 4.15
C GLY A 74 -0.71 -5.25 4.32
N LEU A 75 0.29 -5.14 5.20
CA LEU A 75 1.09 -3.92 5.36
C LEU A 75 1.82 -3.56 4.06
N PHE A 76 2.45 -4.54 3.40
CA PHE A 76 3.12 -4.32 2.12
C PHE A 76 2.15 -3.75 1.08
N LEU A 77 0.94 -4.30 0.96
CA LEU A 77 -0.08 -3.80 0.03
C LEU A 77 -0.62 -2.41 0.41
N HIS A 78 -0.72 -2.09 1.70
CA HIS A 78 -1.01 -0.72 2.17
C HIS A 78 0.05 0.25 1.64
N GLU A 79 1.34 -0.07 1.85
CA GLU A 79 2.45 0.77 1.39
C GLU A 79 2.55 0.83 -0.14
N MET A 80 2.21 -0.25 -0.85
CA MET A 80 2.11 -0.24 -2.32
C MET A 80 0.99 0.68 -2.82
N THR A 81 -0.06 0.91 -2.03
CA THR A 81 -1.08 1.93 -2.37
C THR A 81 -0.48 3.34 -2.36
N HIS A 82 0.40 3.63 -1.39
CA HIS A 82 1.14 4.89 -1.38
C HIS A 82 2.11 5.01 -2.57
N VAL A 83 2.76 3.92 -2.96
CA VAL A 83 3.56 3.89 -4.18
C VAL A 83 2.71 4.24 -5.40
N TRP A 84 1.55 3.61 -5.55
CA TRP A 84 0.59 3.91 -6.62
C TRP A 84 0.14 5.38 -6.60
N GLN A 85 -0.21 5.92 -5.43
CA GLN A 85 -0.58 7.34 -5.27
C GLN A 85 0.55 8.27 -5.72
N ALA A 86 1.80 7.98 -5.35
CA ALA A 86 2.96 8.77 -5.75
C ALA A 86 3.26 8.66 -7.26
N GLN A 87 3.08 7.48 -7.87
CA GLN A 87 3.28 7.30 -9.31
C GLN A 87 2.21 7.99 -10.15
N THR A 88 0.95 7.98 -9.69
CA THR A 88 -0.19 8.57 -10.43
C THR A 88 -0.35 10.07 -10.21
N ARG A 89 -0.08 10.57 -9.00
CA ARG A 89 -0.29 11.99 -8.63
C ARG A 89 0.99 12.81 -8.52
N GLY A 90 2.13 12.17 -8.73
CA GLY A 90 3.45 12.80 -8.71
C GLY A 90 4.26 12.49 -7.45
N ARG A 91 5.58 12.47 -7.61
CA ARG A 91 6.55 12.00 -6.61
C ARG A 91 6.47 12.73 -5.26
N TRP A 92 6.00 13.98 -5.23
CA TRP A 92 5.90 14.78 -4.01
C TRP A 92 4.51 14.80 -3.39
N TYR A 93 3.54 14.14 -4.02
CA TYR A 93 2.13 14.26 -3.68
C TYR A 93 1.85 13.88 -2.22
N LEU A 94 2.38 12.74 -1.76
CA LEU A 94 2.19 12.28 -0.38
C LEU A 94 2.87 13.20 0.64
N VAL A 95 4.02 13.79 0.29
CA VAL A 95 4.73 14.72 1.17
C VAL A 95 3.92 16.00 1.38
N LEU A 96 3.25 16.47 0.33
CA LEU A 96 2.49 17.73 0.34
C LEU A 96 1.07 17.56 0.88
N MET A 97 0.44 16.41 0.68
CA MET A 97 -1.00 16.22 0.90
C MET A 97 -1.34 15.30 2.10
N ARG A 98 -0.35 14.60 2.67
CA ARG A 98 -0.58 13.76 3.86
C ARG A 98 -0.53 14.61 5.13
N HIS A 99 -1.68 15.12 5.53
CA HIS A 99 -1.80 15.86 6.79
C HIS A 99 -1.45 14.98 8.01
N PRO A 100 -0.82 15.55 9.06
CA PRO A 100 -0.40 14.80 10.25
C PRO A 100 -1.55 14.17 11.05
N PHE A 101 -2.78 14.62 10.82
CA PHE A 101 -4.00 14.10 11.46
C PHE A 101 -4.82 13.17 10.54
N ALA A 102 -4.20 12.59 9.51
CA ALA A 102 -4.87 11.66 8.61
C ALA A 102 -5.45 10.47 9.41
N SER A 103 -6.76 10.30 9.36
CA SER A 103 -7.45 9.21 10.04
C SER A 103 -7.36 7.92 9.25
N TYR A 104 -7.08 6.82 9.95
CA TYR A 104 -7.17 5.45 9.42
C TYR A 104 -8.61 4.93 9.46
N GLY A 105 -9.47 5.50 10.33
CA GLY A 105 -10.87 5.12 10.42
C GLY A 105 -11.65 5.62 9.20
N TYR A 106 -12.40 4.72 8.57
CA TYR A 106 -13.27 5.05 7.45
C TYR A 106 -14.55 4.20 7.48
N SER A 107 -15.53 4.60 6.69
CA SER A 107 -16.70 3.78 6.37
C SER A 107 -16.93 3.80 4.88
N LEU A 108 -17.18 2.63 4.28
CA LEU A 108 -17.54 2.60 2.86
C LEU A 108 -18.89 3.30 2.66
N LYS A 109 -18.94 4.18 1.67
CA LYS A 109 -20.12 4.96 1.31
C LYS A 109 -20.54 4.54 -0.09
N PRO A 110 -21.80 4.12 -0.29
CA PRO A 110 -22.27 3.73 -1.62
C PRO A 110 -21.99 4.82 -2.66
N GLY A 111 -21.45 4.41 -3.81
CA GLY A 111 -21.13 5.31 -4.93
C GLY A 111 -19.92 6.24 -4.74
N TRP A 112 -19.19 6.15 -3.62
CA TRP A 112 -17.96 6.94 -3.47
C TRP A 112 -16.78 6.28 -4.21
N PRO A 113 -16.09 7.01 -5.09
CA PRO A 113 -14.85 6.53 -5.69
C PRO A 113 -13.72 6.54 -4.67
N LEU A 114 -12.69 5.70 -4.87
CA LEU A 114 -11.51 5.63 -3.99
C LEU A 114 -10.88 7.01 -3.75
N ALA A 115 -10.83 7.86 -4.78
CA ALA A 115 -10.24 9.20 -4.71
C ALA A 115 -10.89 10.15 -3.70
N ARG A 116 -12.13 9.87 -3.25
CA ARG A 116 -12.86 10.68 -2.26
C ARG A 116 -12.46 10.36 -0.82
N TYR A 117 -11.77 9.25 -0.61
CA TYR A 117 -11.21 8.86 0.68
C TYR A 117 -9.85 9.53 0.91
N GLY A 118 -9.49 9.75 2.18
CA GLY A 118 -8.16 10.22 2.57
C GLY A 118 -7.08 9.20 2.18
N LEU A 119 -5.83 9.65 2.05
CA LEU A 119 -4.73 8.83 1.51
C LEU A 119 -4.49 7.54 2.30
N GLU A 120 -4.52 7.62 3.63
CA GLU A 120 -4.42 6.46 4.52
C GLU A 120 -5.66 5.57 4.45
N GLN A 121 -6.84 6.16 4.30
CA GLN A 121 -8.09 5.40 4.14
C GLN A 121 -8.08 4.61 2.83
N GLN A 122 -7.57 5.20 1.74
CA GLN A 122 -7.42 4.49 0.47
C GLN A 122 -6.50 3.27 0.63
N ALA A 123 -5.37 3.43 1.32
CA ALA A 123 -4.44 2.34 1.57
C ALA A 123 -5.04 1.25 2.48
N GLU A 124 -5.77 1.62 3.52
CA GLU A 124 -6.49 0.65 4.37
C GLU A 124 -7.63 -0.04 3.61
N ILE A 125 -8.37 0.64 2.72
CA ILE A 125 -9.40 0.04 1.86
C ILE A 125 -8.77 -1.05 0.99
N VAL A 126 -7.61 -0.79 0.38
CA VAL A 126 -6.90 -1.77 -0.46
C VAL A 126 -6.41 -2.96 0.36
N ARG A 127 -5.83 -2.71 1.54
CA ARG A 127 -5.41 -3.76 2.46
C ARG A 127 -6.59 -4.64 2.89
N HIS A 128 -7.71 -4.02 3.27
CA HIS A 128 -8.92 -4.72 3.68
C HIS A 128 -9.53 -5.53 2.54
N TYR A 129 -9.59 -5.00 1.32
CA TYR A 129 -9.97 -5.75 0.13
C TYR A 129 -9.15 -7.03 0.01
N TRP A 130 -7.82 -6.93 0.03
CA TRP A 130 -6.97 -8.10 -0.09
C TRP A 130 -7.21 -9.09 1.07
N LEU A 131 -7.26 -8.62 2.32
CA LEU A 131 -7.53 -9.49 3.47
C LEU A 131 -8.86 -10.25 3.34
N LEU A 132 -9.93 -9.59 2.86
CA LEU A 132 -11.22 -10.23 2.60
C LEU A 132 -11.11 -11.31 1.51
N THR A 133 -10.34 -11.07 0.43
CA THR A 133 -10.09 -12.11 -0.60
C THR A 133 -9.32 -13.31 -0.05
N GLN A 134 -8.56 -13.13 1.03
CA GLN A 134 -7.85 -14.21 1.74
C GLN A 134 -8.70 -14.86 2.85
N GLY A 135 -10.01 -14.58 2.88
CA GLY A 135 -10.94 -15.15 3.86
C GLY A 135 -10.82 -14.56 5.27
N ALA A 136 -10.18 -13.40 5.44
CA ALA A 136 -10.21 -12.70 6.72
C ALA A 136 -11.58 -12.05 6.96
N THR A 137 -12.00 -11.97 8.21
CA THR A 137 -13.17 -11.20 8.64
C THR A 137 -12.72 -9.87 9.23
N ILE A 138 -13.37 -8.79 8.80
CA ILE A 138 -13.10 -7.44 9.30
C ILE A 138 -14.39 -6.93 9.93
N ALA A 139 -14.35 -6.63 11.22
CA ALA A 139 -15.53 -6.21 11.97
C ALA A 139 -16.16 -4.95 11.35
N GLY A 140 -17.45 -5.03 10.98
CA GLY A 140 -18.19 -3.92 10.37
C GLY A 140 -17.85 -3.63 8.91
N ALA A 141 -16.97 -4.42 8.27
CA ALA A 141 -16.71 -4.30 6.84
C ALA A 141 -17.87 -4.92 6.03
N PRO A 142 -18.30 -4.27 4.93
CA PRO A 142 -19.18 -4.92 3.96
C PRO A 142 -18.45 -6.06 3.23
N GLY A 143 -19.18 -6.84 2.43
CA GLY A 143 -18.59 -7.92 1.63
C GLY A 143 -17.52 -7.43 0.65
N VAL A 144 -16.64 -8.34 0.21
CA VAL A 144 -15.52 -8.07 -0.70
C VAL A 144 -15.94 -7.33 -1.99
N GLU A 145 -17.14 -7.59 -2.48
CA GLU A 145 -17.69 -6.95 -3.69
C GLU A 145 -17.85 -5.42 -3.52
N ALA A 146 -18.20 -4.95 -2.33
CA ALA A 146 -18.30 -3.52 -2.07
C ALA A 146 -16.93 -2.81 -2.15
N TYR A 147 -15.86 -3.53 -1.82
CA TYR A 147 -14.50 -3.04 -1.97
C TYR A 147 -14.06 -3.09 -3.43
N ARG A 148 -14.31 -4.20 -4.13
CA ARG A 148 -14.01 -4.37 -5.55
C ARG A 148 -14.58 -3.22 -6.38
N ALA A 149 -15.83 -2.85 -6.16
CA ALA A 149 -16.51 -1.77 -6.90
C ALA A 149 -15.86 -0.37 -6.74
N ILE A 150 -15.03 -0.17 -5.71
CA ILE A 150 -14.39 1.12 -5.41
C ILE A 150 -12.97 1.18 -6.00
N LEU A 151 -12.32 0.03 -6.21
CA LEU A 151 -10.93 -0.05 -6.61
C LEU A 151 -10.77 0.11 -8.13
N PRO A 152 -10.00 1.11 -8.61
CA PRO A 152 -9.92 1.44 -10.03
C PRO A 152 -9.07 0.47 -10.87
N PHE A 153 -8.56 -0.60 -10.26
CA PHE A 153 -7.61 -1.54 -10.86
C PHE A 153 -8.00 -3.00 -10.62
N ALA A 154 -9.15 -3.26 -9.99
CA ALA A 154 -9.58 -4.62 -9.62
C ALA A 154 -10.17 -5.40 -10.81
N ASP A 155 -10.48 -4.70 -11.90
CA ASP A 155 -10.79 -5.30 -13.19
C ASP A 155 -9.50 -5.32 -14.00
N GLY A 156 -9.08 -6.48 -14.49
CA GLY A 156 -7.91 -6.63 -15.38
C GLY A 156 -8.07 -5.95 -16.75
N GLY A 157 -8.87 -4.88 -16.83
CA GLY A 157 -9.06 -4.05 -18.00
C GLY A 157 -8.00 -2.97 -18.03
N ALA A 158 -7.16 -3.05 -19.07
CA ALA A 158 -6.43 -1.89 -19.56
C ALA A 158 -7.36 -0.69 -19.61
N ALA A 159 -6.92 0.44 -19.03
CA ALA A 159 -7.53 1.72 -19.28
C ALA A 159 -7.56 1.93 -20.82
N ALA A 160 -8.76 2.09 -21.36
CA ALA A 160 -9.00 2.50 -22.73
C ALA A 160 -8.53 3.95 -22.95
#